data_AF-A0A1X7TW25-F1
#
_entry.id   AF-A0A1X7TW25-F1
#
_cell.length_a   1.000
_cell.length_b   1.000
_cell.length_c   1.000
_cell.angle_alpha   90.00
_cell.angle_beta   90.00
_cell.angle_gamma   90.00
#
_symmetry.space_group_name_H-M   'P 1'
#
loop_
_entity.id
_entity.type
_entity.pdbx_description
1 polymer ?
#
loop_
_entity_poly.entity_id
_entity_poly.type
_entity_poly.pdbx_seq_one_letter_code
_entity_poly.pdbx_strand_id
1 'polypeptide(L)'
;MIALDYQPFSIVDDVGFNHFLQVLESWHKIASRKYFTKTILPNIYESTRQKTVISSRIMQFYTFKNLMAHTGEAIKEKFLNMFEILDISHKQIYIVLHDNATNIVKALNDASLPHYGCFTHSIQLVVHDGVLSQRAVINILARCRKIVGWNSSLYMLQRLQKEKMALAADASECSIDHLSANELHLMNKIINALSPIEKVTKSISADSASVSVIISFLRIIRKNLDDHHEDSEINTMKSEMKTSLEKRFAYVERNEKLTLATIFDPRFKNKFLSHPSVGNNVTSLVQAH
;
A
#
# COMPACT_ATOMS: atom_id res chain seq x y z
N MET A 1 17.89 -5.34 25.10
CA MET A 1 17.26 -4.09 25.53
C MET A 1 17.19 -3.06 24.41
N ILE A 2 18.24 -2.30 24.08
CA ILE A 2 18.15 -1.17 23.12
C ILE A 2 17.50 -1.54 21.78
N ALA A 3 18.00 -2.60 21.12
CA ALA A 3 17.46 -3.05 19.83
C ALA A 3 16.16 -3.85 19.93
N LEU A 4 15.96 -4.62 21.01
CA LEU A 4 14.80 -5.51 21.17
C LEU A 4 13.55 -4.75 21.64
N ASP A 5 13.75 -3.72 22.47
CA ASP A 5 12.69 -2.97 23.13
C ASP A 5 12.56 -1.54 22.56
N TYR A 6 13.19 -1.28 21.41
CA TYR A 6 13.19 0.00 20.69
C TYR A 6 13.52 1.22 21.57
N GLN A 7 14.48 1.06 22.50
CA GLN A 7 14.87 2.15 23.41
C GLN A 7 15.80 3.15 22.71
N PRO A 8 15.74 4.44 23.05
CA PRO A 8 16.66 5.43 22.51
C PRO A 8 18.08 5.19 23.03
N PHE A 9 19.09 5.47 22.20
CA PHE A 9 20.50 5.37 22.63
C PHE A 9 20.87 6.28 23.80
N SER A 10 20.04 7.27 24.16
CA SER A 10 20.25 8.09 25.36
C SER A 10 20.15 7.32 26.66
N ILE A 11 19.49 6.16 26.68
CA ILE A 11 19.30 5.38 27.90
C ILE A 11 20.62 5.00 28.59
N VAL A 12 21.71 4.87 27.81
CA VAL A 12 23.04 4.55 28.35
C VAL A 12 23.69 5.72 29.10
N ASP A 13 23.19 6.94 28.90
CA ASP A 13 23.64 8.14 29.61
C ASP A 13 22.73 8.47 30.82
N ASP A 14 21.63 7.73 31.01
CA ASP A 14 20.68 7.99 32.10
C ASP A 14 21.26 7.62 33.47
N VAL A 15 21.06 8.49 34.46
CA VAL A 15 21.64 8.35 35.81
C VAL A 15 21.13 7.10 36.52
N GLY A 16 19.82 6.84 36.45
CA GLY A 16 19.21 5.67 37.09
C GLY A 16 19.67 4.35 36.48
N PHE A 17 19.79 4.31 35.15
CA PHE A 17 20.27 3.12 34.43
C PHE A 17 21.74 2.83 34.75
N ASN A 18 22.60 3.86 34.80
CA ASN A 18 23.99 3.71 35.20
C ASN A 18 24.14 3.26 36.66
N HIS A 19 23.33 3.80 37.58
CA HIS A 19 23.34 3.38 38.98
C HIS A 19 22.92 1.91 39.12
N PHE A 20 21.87 1.50 38.41
CA PHE A 20 21.42 0.12 38.37
C PHE A 20 22.51 -0.84 37.85
N LEU A 21 23.19 -0.47 36.76
CA LEU A 21 24.30 -1.27 36.23
C LEU A 21 25.49 -1.34 37.18
N GLN A 22 25.81 -0.26 37.89
CA GLN A 22 26.88 -0.27 38.89
C GLN A 22 26.59 -1.19 40.08
N VAL A 23 25.32 -1.32 40.47
CA VAL A 23 24.90 -2.25 41.53
C VAL A 23 25.00 -3.71 41.07
N LEU A 24 24.69 -3.98 39.80
CA LEU A 24 24.73 -5.35 39.25
C LEU A 24 26.13 -5.79 38.83
N GLU A 25 26.86 -4.95 38.10
CA GLU A 25 28.20 -5.21 37.58
C GLU A 25 29.08 -3.97 37.70
N SER A 26 29.65 -3.76 38.88
CA SER A 26 30.39 -2.53 39.24
C SER A 26 31.63 -2.26 38.38
N TRP A 27 32.22 -3.27 37.73
CA TRP A 27 33.38 -3.12 36.86
C TRP A 27 33.01 -2.83 35.39
N HIS A 28 31.75 -3.05 34.99
CA HIS A 28 31.35 -2.93 33.59
C HIS A 28 30.99 -1.49 33.26
N LYS A 29 31.81 -0.83 32.43
CA LYS A 29 31.54 0.52 31.96
C LYS A 29 30.83 0.47 30.61
N ILE A 30 29.55 0.82 30.61
CA ILE A 30 28.79 0.87 29.36
C ILE A 30 29.34 1.95 28.43
N ALA A 31 29.34 1.67 27.13
CA ALA A 31 29.84 2.61 26.14
C ALA A 31 28.90 3.81 26.02
N SER A 32 29.46 4.98 25.69
CA SER A 32 28.66 6.21 25.57
C SER A 32 27.70 6.16 24.38
N ARG A 33 26.62 6.95 24.45
CA ARG A 33 25.73 7.18 23.31
C ARG A 33 26.49 7.54 22.03
N LYS A 34 27.54 8.35 22.14
CA LYS A 34 28.36 8.78 20.99
C LYS A 34 29.05 7.59 20.32
N TYR A 35 29.55 6.64 21.12
CA TYR A 35 30.15 5.40 20.60
C TYR A 35 29.11 4.51 19.91
N PHE A 36 27.94 4.34 20.52
CA PHE A 36 26.85 3.60 19.87
C PHE A 36 26.43 4.22 18.54
N THR A 37 26.30 5.55 18.50
CA THR A 37 25.85 6.28 17.31
C THR A 37 26.91 6.33 16.21
N LYS A 38 28.18 6.58 16.55
CA LYS A 38 29.25 6.83 15.57
C LYS A 38 30.08 5.60 15.21
N THR A 39 29.97 4.51 15.96
CA THR A 39 30.79 3.32 15.75
C THR A 39 29.95 2.07 15.64
N ILE A 40 29.15 1.75 16.67
CA ILE A 40 28.38 0.49 16.68
C ILE A 40 27.29 0.49 15.61
N LEU A 41 26.49 1.55 15.49
CA LEU A 41 25.40 1.61 14.51
C LEU A 41 25.91 1.53 13.06
N PRO A 42 26.94 2.30 12.62
CA PRO A 42 27.54 2.11 11.31
C PRO A 42 28.08 0.69 11.09
N ASN A 43 28.76 0.10 12.07
CA ASN A 43 29.33 -1.25 11.94
C ASN A 43 28.23 -2.34 11.84
N ILE A 44 27.16 -2.22 12.64
CA ILE A 44 26.00 -3.12 12.54
C ILE A 44 25.32 -2.95 11.19
N TYR A 45 25.13 -1.70 10.73
CA TYR A 45 24.55 -1.41 9.43
C TYR A 45 25.37 -2.04 8.30
N GLU A 46 26.68 -1.80 8.25
CA GLU A 46 27.54 -2.35 7.19
C GLU A 46 27.63 -3.88 7.23
N SER A 47 27.79 -4.48 8.42
CA SER A 47 27.83 -5.94 8.56
C SER A 47 26.51 -6.61 8.21
N THR A 48 25.37 -5.98 8.53
CA THR A 48 24.04 -6.45 8.13
C THR A 48 23.83 -6.26 6.64
N ARG A 49 24.19 -5.08 6.09
CA ARG A 49 24.12 -4.77 4.67
C ARG A 49 24.90 -5.80 3.85
N GLN A 50 26.13 -6.12 4.23
CA GLN A 50 26.94 -7.13 3.53
C GLN A 50 26.28 -8.52 3.56
N LYS A 51 25.71 -8.94 4.69
CA LYS A 51 24.99 -10.24 4.79
C LYS A 51 23.70 -10.25 3.95
N THR A 52 22.93 -9.16 3.97
CA THR A 52 21.62 -9.05 3.31
C THR A 52 21.75 -8.81 1.80
N VAL A 53 22.77 -8.09 1.33
CA VAL A 53 23.07 -7.91 -0.11
C VAL A 53 23.43 -9.25 -0.75
N ILE A 54 24.04 -10.17 0.00
CA ILE A 54 24.37 -11.52 -0.49
C ILE A 54 23.14 -12.45 -0.46
N SER A 55 22.24 -12.33 0.52
CA SER A 55 21.13 -13.29 0.71
C SER A 55 19.77 -12.85 0.17
N SER A 56 19.53 -11.55 -0.09
CA SER A 56 18.21 -11.07 -0.50
C SER A 56 18.29 -9.86 -1.44
N ARG A 57 17.93 -10.07 -2.71
CA ARG A 57 17.62 -9.01 -3.68
C ARG A 57 16.23 -8.40 -3.38
N ILE A 58 16.00 -7.93 -2.16
CA ILE A 58 14.67 -7.52 -1.69
C ILE A 58 14.61 -6.01 -1.41
N MET A 59 13.56 -5.42 -2.00
CA MET A 59 12.84 -4.19 -1.67
C MET A 59 13.42 -3.35 -0.52
N GLN A 60 14.08 -2.24 -0.87
CA GLN A 60 14.48 -1.22 0.10
C GLN A 60 13.56 -0.01 -0.02
N PHE A 61 13.06 0.47 1.13
CA PHE A 61 12.21 1.65 1.21
C PHE A 61 13.07 2.88 1.50
N TYR A 62 13.22 3.77 0.52
CA TYR A 62 13.94 5.03 0.68
C TYR A 62 12.95 6.18 0.80
N THR A 63 12.99 6.86 1.95
CA THR A 63 12.30 8.14 2.10
C THR A 63 13.24 9.25 1.71
N PHE A 64 12.97 9.93 0.60
CA PHE A 64 13.73 11.10 0.16
C PHE A 64 13.40 12.31 1.05
N LYS A 65 14.08 12.43 2.20
CA LYS A 65 14.04 13.67 2.99
C LYS A 65 14.82 14.77 2.24
N ASN A 66 14.29 15.99 2.24
CA ASN A 66 14.94 17.20 1.71
C ASN A 66 15.12 17.24 0.17
N LEU A 67 14.12 16.86 -0.63
CA LEU A 67 14.08 17.30 -2.03
C LEU A 67 13.68 18.78 -2.06
N MET A 68 14.62 19.68 -2.38
CA MET A 68 14.36 21.11 -2.54
C MET A 68 13.28 21.39 -3.61
N ALA A 69 13.15 20.49 -4.59
CA ALA A 69 12.06 20.47 -5.56
C ALA A 69 11.71 19.01 -5.91
N HIS A 70 10.44 18.63 -5.79
CA HIS A 70 9.93 17.30 -6.16
C HIS A 70 9.76 17.13 -7.68
N THR A 71 10.68 17.63 -8.50
CA THR A 71 10.64 17.53 -9.96
C THR A 71 11.04 16.13 -10.43
N GLY A 72 10.62 15.75 -11.64
CA GLY A 72 11.00 14.45 -12.21
C GLY A 72 12.51 14.29 -12.39
N GLU A 73 13.21 15.36 -12.78
CA GLU A 73 14.66 15.39 -12.93
C GLU A 73 15.38 15.13 -11.60
N ALA A 74 14.99 15.83 -10.53
CA ALA A 74 15.59 15.65 -9.21
C ALA A 74 15.34 14.24 -8.67
N ILE A 75 14.15 13.68 -8.91
CA ILE A 75 13.82 12.30 -8.51
C ILE A 75 14.67 11.29 -9.30
N LYS A 76 14.88 11.50 -10.61
CA LYS A 76 15.72 10.64 -11.45
C LYS A 76 17.15 10.60 -10.92
N GLU A 77 17.76 11.76 -10.68
CA GLU A 77 19.14 11.83 -10.16
C GLU A 77 19.28 11.10 -8.83
N LYS A 78 18.26 11.19 -7.96
CA LYS A 78 18.24 10.45 -6.70
C LYS A 78 18.15 8.94 -6.88
N PHE A 79 17.33 8.44 -7.82
CA PHE A 79 17.28 7.01 -8.12
C PHE A 79 18.64 6.51 -8.61
N LEU A 80 19.29 7.23 -9.53
CA LEU A 80 20.60 6.84 -10.06
C LEU A 80 21.67 6.84 -8.97
N ASN A 81 21.75 7.89 -8.16
CA ASN A 81 22.67 7.96 -7.03
C ASN A 81 22.42 6.84 -6.01
N MET A 82 21.17 6.52 -5.73
CA MET A 82 20.80 5.41 -4.85
C MET A 82 21.31 4.07 -5.41
N PHE A 83 21.15 3.81 -6.71
CA PHE A 83 21.67 2.59 -7.33
C PHE A 83 23.19 2.52 -7.29
N GLU A 84 23.89 3.65 -7.45
CA GLU A 84 25.35 3.72 -7.30
C GLU A 84 25.80 3.40 -5.86
N ILE A 85 25.18 4.02 -4.85
CA ILE A 85 25.49 3.75 -3.43
C ILE A 85 25.25 2.27 -3.08
N LEU A 86 24.25 1.67 -3.70
CA LEU A 86 23.87 0.27 -3.48
C LEU A 86 24.64 -0.72 -4.35
N ASP A 87 25.51 -0.25 -5.25
CA ASP A 87 26.21 -1.07 -6.23
C ASP A 87 25.24 -1.97 -7.05
N ILE A 88 24.09 -1.39 -7.42
CA ILE A 88 23.07 -2.05 -8.23
C ILE A 88 23.23 -1.57 -9.67
N SER A 89 23.58 -2.49 -10.57
CA SER A 89 23.60 -2.21 -12.00
C SER A 89 22.19 -2.01 -12.55
N HIS A 90 22.03 -1.09 -13.50
CA HIS A 90 20.77 -0.85 -14.22
C HIS A 90 20.15 -2.15 -14.78
N LYS A 91 20.99 -3.10 -15.25
CA LYS A 91 20.56 -4.41 -15.78
C LYS A 91 19.98 -5.35 -14.71
N GLN A 92 20.28 -5.13 -13.43
CA GLN A 92 19.76 -5.94 -12.32
C GLN A 92 18.39 -5.44 -11.86
N ILE A 93 17.94 -4.27 -12.32
CA ILE A 93 16.64 -3.70 -11.97
C ILE A 93 15.57 -4.34 -12.85
N TYR A 94 14.83 -5.28 -12.27
CA TYR A 94 13.74 -5.94 -12.99
C TYR A 94 12.50 -5.05 -13.12
N ILE A 95 12.14 -4.36 -12.03
CA ILE A 95 10.99 -3.47 -11.97
C ILE A 95 11.05 -2.49 -10.79
N VAL A 96 10.50 -1.29 -10.98
CA VAL A 96 10.23 -0.31 -9.93
C VAL A 96 8.70 -0.16 -9.73
N LEU A 97 8.24 -0.20 -8.47
CA LEU A 97 6.84 0.09 -8.13
C LEU A 97 6.72 1.52 -7.58
N HIS A 98 5.69 2.25 -7.99
CA HIS A 98 5.47 3.65 -7.57
C HIS A 98 3.97 3.98 -7.42
N ASP A 99 3.63 5.10 -6.80
CA ASP A 99 2.26 5.54 -6.52
C ASP A 99 1.59 6.30 -7.68
N ASN A 100 2.06 6.16 -8.91
CA ASN A 100 1.60 6.91 -10.09
C ASN A 100 1.78 8.45 -10.04
N ALA A 101 2.52 9.01 -9.08
CA ALA A 101 2.81 10.45 -9.10
C ALA A 101 3.49 10.85 -10.41
N THR A 102 2.99 11.90 -11.08
CA THR A 102 3.45 12.34 -12.41
C THR A 102 4.96 12.58 -12.46
N ASN A 103 5.53 13.14 -11.39
CA ASN A 103 6.95 13.44 -11.31
C ASN A 103 7.79 12.15 -11.21
N ILE A 104 7.31 11.13 -10.50
CA ILE A 104 7.97 9.83 -10.42
C ILE A 104 7.88 9.09 -11.75
N VAL A 105 6.71 9.10 -12.40
CA VAL A 105 6.53 8.49 -13.72
C VAL A 105 7.48 9.12 -14.73
N LYS A 106 7.57 10.45 -14.76
CA LYS A 106 8.53 11.17 -15.60
C LYS A 106 9.97 10.74 -15.28
N ALA A 107 10.36 10.75 -14.01
CA ALA A 107 11.70 10.37 -13.58
C ALA A 107 12.11 8.96 -14.05
N LEU A 108 11.22 7.98 -13.90
CA LEU A 108 11.48 6.58 -14.25
C LEU A 108 11.52 6.38 -15.77
N ASN A 109 10.67 7.09 -16.53
CA ASN A 109 10.74 7.12 -17.99
C ASN A 109 12.07 7.73 -18.47
N ASP A 110 12.46 8.88 -17.92
CA ASP A 110 13.70 9.58 -18.28
C ASP A 110 14.95 8.78 -17.87
N ALA A 111 14.82 7.87 -16.90
CA ALA A 111 15.87 6.93 -16.47
C ALA A 111 15.84 5.59 -17.23
N SER A 112 14.89 5.40 -18.16
CA SER A 112 14.65 4.15 -18.89
C SER A 112 14.48 2.93 -17.96
N LEU A 113 13.85 3.12 -16.80
CA LEU A 113 13.64 2.07 -15.82
C LEU A 113 12.28 1.39 -16.03
N PRO A 114 12.20 0.05 -16.09
CA PRO A 114 10.93 -0.65 -16.14
C PRO A 114 10.15 -0.42 -14.84
N HIS A 115 8.88 -0.04 -14.95
CA HIS A 115 8.08 0.31 -13.78
C HIS A 115 6.60 -0.03 -13.94
N TYR A 116 5.92 -0.29 -12.82
CA TYR A 116 4.46 -0.36 -12.73
C TYR A 116 3.93 0.53 -11.60
N GLY A 117 2.75 1.08 -11.86
CA GLY A 117 1.94 1.70 -10.82
C GLY A 117 1.54 0.70 -9.76
N CYS A 118 1.53 1.14 -8.50
CA CYS A 118 1.10 0.34 -7.37
C CYS A 118 -0.39 -0.02 -7.55
N PHE A 119 -0.68 -1.32 -7.48
CA PHE A 119 -2.03 -1.84 -7.63
C PHE A 119 -2.97 -1.27 -6.55
N THR A 120 -2.56 -1.33 -5.28
CA THR A 120 -3.37 -0.82 -4.15
C THR A 120 -3.66 0.67 -4.29
N HIS A 121 -2.66 1.47 -4.66
CA HIS A 121 -2.86 2.90 -4.89
C HIS A 121 -3.83 3.16 -6.05
N SER A 122 -3.66 2.44 -7.16
CA SER A 122 -4.55 2.54 -8.33
C SER A 122 -5.99 2.17 -7.99
N ILE A 123 -6.23 1.11 -7.18
CA ILE A 123 -7.57 0.75 -6.68
C ILE A 123 -8.13 1.83 -5.75
N GLN A 124 -7.31 2.43 -4.90
CA GLN A 124 -7.76 3.51 -4.04
C GLN A 124 -8.21 4.73 -4.86
N LEU A 125 -7.55 5.02 -5.98
CA LEU A 125 -7.99 6.06 -6.92
C LEU A 125 -9.32 5.68 -7.60
N VAL A 126 -9.53 4.40 -7.95
CA VAL A 126 -10.83 3.92 -8.47
C VAL A 126 -11.95 4.16 -7.47
N VAL A 127 -11.74 3.80 -6.20
CA VAL A 127 -12.71 4.05 -5.12
C VAL A 127 -12.97 5.53 -4.97
N HIS A 128 -11.93 6.36 -5.02
CA HIS A 128 -12.04 7.80 -4.92
C HIS A 128 -12.88 8.40 -6.07
N ASP A 129 -12.61 8.00 -7.32
CA ASP A 129 -13.35 8.48 -8.49
C ASP A 129 -14.85 8.15 -8.38
N GLY A 130 -15.18 6.92 -7.96
CA GLY A 130 -16.56 6.52 -7.73
C GLY A 130 -17.24 7.26 -6.60
N VAL A 131 -16.58 7.32 -5.44
CA VAL A 131 -17.11 7.99 -4.26
C VAL A 131 -17.38 9.48 -4.50
N LEU A 132 -16.55 10.14 -5.31
CA LEU A 132 -16.73 11.53 -5.70
C LEU A 132 -17.73 11.73 -6.83
N SER A 133 -18.19 10.68 -7.51
CA SER A 133 -19.18 10.82 -8.58
C SER A 133 -20.56 11.18 -8.05
N GLN A 134 -20.84 10.89 -6.77
CA GLN A 134 -22.16 11.09 -6.18
C GLN A 134 -22.17 12.12 -5.05
N ARG A 135 -22.97 13.18 -5.22
CA ARG A 135 -23.06 14.30 -4.26
C ARG A 135 -23.51 13.85 -2.86
N ALA A 136 -24.48 12.94 -2.78
CA ALA A 136 -24.96 12.42 -1.50
C ALA A 136 -23.84 11.69 -0.72
N VAL A 137 -22.99 10.94 -1.43
CA VAL A 137 -21.84 10.23 -0.86
C VAL A 137 -20.78 11.24 -0.39
N ILE A 138 -20.47 12.25 -1.21
CA ILE A 138 -19.54 13.33 -0.84
C ILE A 138 -19.99 14.05 0.42
N ASN A 139 -21.27 14.41 0.51
CA ASN A 139 -21.83 15.14 1.64
C ASN A 139 -21.70 14.34 2.94
N ILE A 140 -22.05 13.05 2.91
CA ILE A 140 -21.89 12.16 4.07
C ILE A 140 -20.42 12.05 4.47
N LEU A 141 -19.51 11.85 3.50
CA LEU A 141 -18.09 11.76 3.82
C LEU A 141 -17.53 13.05 4.40
N ALA A 142 -17.95 14.21 3.89
CA ALA A 142 -17.55 15.50 4.44
C ALA A 142 -18.01 15.68 5.90
N ARG A 143 -19.24 15.26 6.21
CA ARG A 143 -19.75 15.24 7.60
C ARG A 143 -18.96 14.26 8.46
N CYS A 144 -18.75 13.03 8.00
CA CYS A 144 -18.00 12.02 8.72
C CYS A 144 -16.54 12.43 8.99
N ARG A 145 -15.88 13.11 8.03
CA ARG A 145 -14.51 13.61 8.21
C ARG A 145 -14.39 14.62 9.34
N LYS A 146 -15.39 15.50 9.52
CA LYS A 146 -15.42 16.45 10.64
C LYS A 146 -15.47 15.75 12.00
N ILE A 147 -16.05 14.55 12.06
CA ILE A 147 -16.23 13.80 13.30
C ILE A 147 -14.94 13.06 13.70
N VAL A 148 -14.30 12.37 12.75
CA VAL A 148 -13.19 11.44 13.07
C VAL A 148 -11.82 11.87 12.54
N GLY A 149 -11.72 12.71 11.50
CA GLY A 149 -10.44 13.24 11.00
C GLY A 149 -9.57 12.26 10.19
N TRP A 150 -10.14 11.19 9.62
CA TRP A 150 -9.39 10.14 8.89
C TRP A 150 -9.36 10.38 7.37
N ASN A 151 -8.24 10.04 6.74
CA ASN A 151 -8.06 10.18 5.29
C ASN A 151 -8.67 9.03 4.47
N SER A 152 -8.87 7.85 5.06
CA SER A 152 -9.50 6.73 4.35
C SER A 152 -11.02 6.69 4.56
N SER A 153 -11.77 6.94 3.49
CA SER A 153 -13.23 7.00 3.50
C SER A 153 -13.88 5.74 4.09
N LEU A 154 -13.38 4.54 3.79
CA LEU A 154 -14.01 3.30 4.26
C LEU A 154 -13.76 3.02 5.74
N TYR A 155 -12.52 3.12 6.21
CA TYR A 155 -12.20 2.90 7.63
C TYR A 155 -12.91 3.91 8.53
N MET A 156 -13.01 5.16 8.05
CA MET A 156 -13.76 6.22 8.71
C MET A 156 -15.23 5.81 8.91
N LEU A 157 -15.91 5.34 7.85
CA LEU A 157 -17.30 4.93 7.91
C LEU A 157 -17.51 3.68 8.79
N GLN A 158 -16.65 2.67 8.67
CA GLN A 158 -16.70 1.46 9.50
C GLN A 158 -16.52 1.77 11.00
N ARG A 159 -15.62 2.70 11.33
CA ARG A 159 -15.41 3.11 12.73
C ARG A 159 -16.64 3.82 13.28
N LEU A 160 -17.20 4.77 12.54
CA LEU A 160 -18.42 5.48 12.95
C LEU A 160 -19.60 4.52 13.15
N GLN A 161 -19.73 3.51 12.28
CA GLN A 161 -20.74 2.46 12.45
C GLN A 161 -20.52 1.69 13.76
N LYS A 162 -19.29 1.28 14.06
CA LYS A 162 -18.94 0.51 15.27
C LYS A 162 -19.14 1.32 16.55
N GLU A 163 -18.67 2.57 16.56
CA GLU A 163 -18.85 3.49 17.71
C GLU A 163 -20.33 3.74 17.96
N LYS A 164 -21.14 3.94 16.92
CA LYS A 164 -22.60 4.11 17.09
C LYS A 164 -23.29 2.87 17.62
N MET A 165 -22.89 1.67 17.20
CA MET A 165 -23.44 0.42 17.75
C MET A 165 -23.08 0.24 19.22
N ALA A 166 -21.87 0.63 19.62
CA ALA A 166 -21.45 0.61 21.02
C ALA A 166 -22.22 1.63 21.87
N LEU A 167 -22.42 2.85 21.35
CA LEU A 167 -23.18 3.92 22.01
C LEU A 167 -24.70 3.71 21.98
N ALA A 168 -25.24 2.88 21.09
CA ALA A 168 -26.66 2.51 21.13
C ALA A 168 -26.96 1.43 22.18
N ALA A 169 -25.93 0.68 22.61
CA ALA A 169 -26.05 -0.34 23.65
C ALA A 169 -26.03 0.25 25.07
N ASP A 170 -25.35 1.38 25.26
CA ASP A 170 -25.47 2.22 26.46
C ASP A 170 -26.53 3.29 26.20
N ALA A 171 -27.62 3.35 26.96
CA ALA A 171 -28.74 4.28 26.76
C ALA A 171 -28.40 5.75 27.12
N SER A 172 -27.27 6.27 26.63
CA SER A 172 -26.80 7.64 26.76
C SER A 172 -26.88 8.31 25.39
N GLU A 173 -27.70 9.36 25.28
CA GLU A 173 -27.76 10.23 24.10
C GLU A 173 -26.39 10.87 23.87
N CYS A 174 -25.57 10.25 23.01
CA CYS A 174 -24.29 10.81 22.64
C CYS A 174 -24.46 11.68 21.39
N SER A 175 -24.16 12.96 21.56
CA SER A 175 -24.16 14.03 20.55
C SER A 175 -23.07 13.83 19.49
N ILE A 176 -23.22 12.80 18.65
CA ILE A 176 -22.61 12.80 17.31
C ILE A 176 -23.59 13.58 16.43
N ASP A 177 -23.24 14.81 16.03
CA ASP A 177 -24.05 15.69 15.17
C ASP A 177 -24.97 14.90 14.21
N HIS A 178 -26.27 14.92 14.50
CA HIS A 178 -27.30 13.98 14.04
C HIS A 178 -27.17 13.59 12.56
N LEU A 179 -26.48 12.48 12.26
CA LEU A 179 -26.67 11.78 10.99
C LEU A 179 -28.09 11.20 10.98
N SER A 180 -28.88 11.58 9.98
CA SER A 180 -30.25 11.10 9.81
C SER A 180 -30.30 9.59 9.54
N ALA A 181 -31.46 8.97 9.75
CA ALA A 181 -31.67 7.55 9.43
C ALA A 181 -31.30 7.22 7.98
N ASN A 182 -31.62 8.12 7.05
CA ASN A 182 -31.31 7.96 5.62
C ASN A 182 -29.81 8.03 5.34
N GLU A 183 -29.08 8.93 6.00
CA GLU A 183 -27.63 9.04 5.85
C GLU A 183 -26.90 7.82 6.40
N LEU A 184 -27.39 7.26 7.51
CA LEU A 184 -26.85 6.02 8.07
C LEU A 184 -27.13 4.82 7.15
N HIS A 185 -28.32 4.78 6.57
CA HIS A 185 -28.68 3.75 5.61
C HIS A 185 -27.81 3.83 4.36
N LEU A 186 -27.59 5.03 3.82
CA LEU A 186 -26.68 5.26 2.70
C LEU A 186 -25.22 4.93 3.07
N MET A 187 -24.77 5.28 4.27
CA MET A 187 -23.46 4.87 4.79
C MET A 187 -23.28 3.35 4.79
N ASN A 188 -24.28 2.60 5.29
CA ASN A 188 -24.22 1.14 5.30
C ASN A 188 -24.14 0.56 3.89
N LYS A 189 -24.88 1.14 2.93
CA LYS A 189 -24.82 0.76 1.52
C LYS A 189 -23.44 1.00 0.92
N ILE A 190 -22.82 2.14 1.20
CA ILE A 190 -21.45 2.46 0.76
C ILE A 190 -20.45 1.47 1.36
N ILE A 191 -20.54 1.19 2.67
CA ILE A 191 -19.66 0.21 3.34
C ILE A 191 -19.79 -1.16 2.68
N ASN A 192 -21.02 -1.61 2.40
CA ASN A 192 -21.27 -2.90 1.77
C ASN A 192 -20.73 -2.97 0.34
N ALA A 193 -20.87 -1.90 -0.44
CA ALA A 193 -20.33 -1.80 -1.79
C ALA A 193 -18.79 -1.80 -1.83
N LEU A 194 -18.13 -1.19 -0.84
CA LEU A 194 -16.67 -1.07 -0.79
C LEU A 194 -15.98 -2.22 -0.06
N SER A 195 -16.68 -2.96 0.80
CA SER A 195 -16.14 -4.05 1.61
C SER A 195 -15.41 -5.15 0.79
N PRO A 196 -15.93 -5.62 -0.35
CA PRO A 196 -15.22 -6.60 -1.19
C PRO A 196 -13.89 -6.07 -1.74
N ILE A 197 -13.87 -4.80 -2.15
CA ILE A 197 -12.67 -4.14 -2.67
C ILE A 197 -11.63 -3.99 -1.57
N GLU A 198 -12.06 -3.66 -0.34
CA GLU A 198 -11.17 -3.57 0.81
C GLU A 198 -10.55 -4.91 1.21
N LYS A 199 -11.29 -6.01 1.08
CA LYS A 199 -10.72 -7.35 1.30
C LYS A 199 -9.61 -7.64 0.30
N VAL A 200 -9.79 -7.22 -0.95
CA VAL A 200 -8.78 -7.33 -2.01
C VAL A 200 -7.55 -6.47 -1.71
N THR A 201 -7.73 -5.19 -1.34
CA THR A 201 -6.61 -4.28 -1.03
C THR A 201 -5.83 -4.75 0.19
N LYS A 202 -6.50 -5.26 1.23
CA LYS A 202 -5.84 -5.90 2.38
C LYS A 202 -5.05 -7.14 1.97
N SER A 203 -5.65 -8.00 1.14
CA SER A 203 -4.99 -9.23 0.72
C SER A 203 -3.75 -8.99 -0.12
N ILE A 204 -3.73 -7.98 -0.99
CA ILE A 204 -2.56 -7.67 -1.83
C ILE A 204 -1.51 -6.83 -1.10
N SER A 205 -1.88 -6.19 0.01
CA SER A 205 -0.94 -5.43 0.85
C SER A 205 -0.20 -6.31 1.86
N ALA A 206 -0.48 -7.62 1.89
CA ALA A 206 0.27 -8.59 2.68
C ALA A 206 1.69 -8.77 2.09
N ASP A 207 2.66 -9.05 2.97
CA ASP A 207 4.05 -9.34 2.60
C ASP A 207 4.20 -10.60 1.73
N SER A 208 3.27 -11.55 1.87
CA SER A 208 3.20 -12.78 1.07
C SER A 208 2.45 -12.62 -0.26
N ALA A 209 1.98 -11.41 -0.60
CA ALA A 209 1.18 -11.20 -1.80
C ALA A 209 2.03 -11.35 -3.07
N SER A 210 1.52 -12.14 -4.02
CA SER A 210 2.15 -12.35 -5.32
C SER A 210 1.47 -11.51 -6.39
N VAL A 211 2.23 -11.03 -7.37
CA VAL A 211 1.73 -10.33 -8.56
C VAL A 211 0.72 -11.18 -9.36
N SER A 212 0.76 -12.50 -9.22
CA SER A 212 -0.17 -13.44 -9.85
C SER A 212 -1.64 -13.23 -9.47
N VAL A 213 -1.93 -12.55 -8.36
CA VAL A 213 -3.31 -12.29 -7.91
C VAL A 213 -3.96 -11.10 -8.61
N ILE A 214 -3.17 -10.25 -9.31
CA ILE A 214 -3.68 -8.99 -9.87
C ILE A 214 -4.84 -9.23 -10.83
N ILE A 215 -4.69 -10.15 -11.79
CA ILE A 215 -5.73 -10.42 -12.80
C ILE A 215 -6.99 -11.00 -12.15
N SER A 216 -6.83 -11.95 -11.22
CA SER A 216 -7.99 -12.54 -10.53
C SER A 216 -8.72 -11.51 -9.66
N PHE A 217 -7.99 -10.63 -8.99
CA PHE A 217 -8.56 -9.54 -8.21
C PHE A 217 -9.28 -8.50 -9.07
N LEU A 218 -8.72 -8.11 -10.22
CA LEU A 218 -9.43 -7.26 -11.17
C LEU A 218 -10.75 -7.91 -11.62
N ARG A 219 -10.76 -9.23 -11.87
CA ARG A 219 -11.97 -9.94 -12.26
C ARG A 219 -13.01 -9.97 -11.14
N ILE A 220 -12.59 -10.19 -9.89
CA ILE A 220 -13.46 -10.16 -8.71
C ILE A 220 -14.07 -8.77 -8.51
N ILE A 221 -13.25 -7.72 -8.60
CA ILE A 221 -13.71 -6.32 -8.46
C ILE A 221 -14.70 -5.99 -9.58
N ARG A 222 -14.38 -6.30 -10.84
CA ARG A 222 -15.30 -6.10 -11.98
C ARG A 222 -16.66 -6.75 -11.73
N LYS A 223 -16.68 -8.02 -11.32
CA LYS A 223 -17.92 -8.75 -11.01
C LYS A 223 -18.72 -8.05 -9.91
N ASN A 224 -18.06 -7.61 -8.84
CA ASN A 224 -18.73 -6.92 -7.74
C ASN A 224 -19.32 -5.55 -8.14
N LEU A 225 -18.66 -4.85 -9.07
CA LEU A 225 -19.14 -3.60 -9.62
C LEU A 225 -20.29 -3.80 -10.63
N ASP A 226 -20.37 -4.96 -11.27
CA ASP A 226 -21.47 -5.35 -12.16
C ASP A 226 -22.74 -5.76 -11.41
N ASP A 227 -22.64 -6.16 -10.13
CA ASP A 227 -23.79 -6.53 -9.32
C ASP A 227 -24.73 -5.32 -9.11
N HIS A 228 -25.97 -5.44 -9.60
CA HIS A 228 -27.00 -4.40 -9.49
C HIS A 228 -27.38 -4.14 -8.03
N HIS A 229 -27.47 -2.86 -7.64
CA HIS A 229 -27.99 -2.42 -6.35
C HIS A 229 -29.39 -1.82 -6.51
N GLU A 230 -30.23 -1.90 -5.49
CA GLU A 230 -31.58 -1.29 -5.53
C GLU A 230 -31.55 0.24 -5.68
N ASP A 231 -30.45 0.87 -5.27
CA ASP A 231 -30.29 2.33 -5.27
C ASP A 231 -29.52 2.80 -6.50
N SER A 232 -30.15 3.74 -7.22
CA SER A 232 -29.57 4.39 -8.40
C SER A 232 -28.23 5.04 -8.11
N GLU A 233 -28.07 5.64 -6.94
CA GLU A 233 -26.90 6.37 -6.49
C GLU A 233 -25.69 5.45 -6.30
N ILE A 234 -25.93 4.24 -5.79
CA ILE A 234 -24.90 3.21 -5.63
C ILE A 234 -24.53 2.62 -6.99
N ASN A 235 -25.50 2.44 -7.89
CA ASN A 235 -25.23 2.00 -9.26
C ASN A 235 -24.40 3.03 -10.05
N THR A 236 -24.68 4.32 -9.90
CA THR A 236 -23.85 5.39 -10.49
C THR A 236 -22.44 5.36 -9.94
N MET A 237 -22.28 5.26 -8.62
CA MET A 237 -20.97 5.10 -7.97
C MET A 237 -20.22 3.89 -8.54
N LYS A 238 -20.85 2.71 -8.58
CA LYS A 238 -20.24 1.48 -9.11
C LYS A 238 -19.86 1.59 -10.59
N SER A 239 -20.71 2.22 -11.42
CA SER A 239 -20.45 2.43 -12.85
C SER A 239 -19.23 3.33 -13.08
N GLU A 240 -19.09 4.40 -12.30
CA GLU A 240 -17.91 5.27 -12.37
C GLU A 240 -16.65 4.53 -11.89
N MET A 241 -16.74 3.76 -10.80
CA MET A 241 -15.64 2.90 -10.37
C MET A 241 -15.22 1.92 -11.45
N LYS A 242 -16.18 1.29 -12.13
CA LYS A 242 -15.90 0.35 -13.21
C LYS A 242 -15.17 1.04 -14.36
N THR A 243 -15.64 2.22 -14.77
CA THR A 243 -15.01 3.01 -15.83
C THR A 243 -13.57 3.40 -15.46
N SER A 244 -13.35 3.87 -14.23
CA SER A 244 -12.01 4.18 -13.72
C SER A 244 -11.11 2.94 -13.65
N LEU A 245 -11.64 1.80 -13.22
CA LEU A 245 -10.93 0.52 -13.17
C LEU A 245 -10.46 0.08 -14.56
N GLU A 246 -11.35 0.08 -15.55
CA GLU A 246 -11.01 -0.31 -16.92
C GLU A 246 -9.92 0.60 -17.50
N LYS A 247 -10.05 1.92 -17.31
CA LYS A 247 -9.07 2.90 -17.79
C LYS A 247 -7.69 2.67 -17.18
N ARG A 248 -7.62 2.49 -15.86
CA ARG A 248 -6.34 2.38 -15.13
C ARG A 248 -5.64 1.04 -15.36
N PHE A 249 -6.39 -0.03 -15.61
CA PHE A 249 -5.84 -1.39 -15.74
C PHE A 249 -5.95 -1.98 -17.15
N ALA A 250 -6.28 -1.18 -18.16
CA ALA A 250 -6.36 -1.61 -19.57
C ALA A 250 -5.08 -2.27 -20.12
N TYR A 251 -3.92 -2.04 -19.48
CA TYR A 251 -2.64 -2.63 -19.87
C TYR A 251 -2.41 -4.03 -19.28
N VAL A 252 -3.11 -4.40 -18.20
CA VAL A 252 -2.74 -5.56 -17.36
C VAL A 252 -2.82 -6.87 -18.12
N GLU A 253 -3.91 -7.13 -18.84
CA GLU A 253 -4.07 -8.39 -19.59
C GLU A 253 -3.22 -8.44 -20.87
N ARG A 254 -2.75 -7.28 -21.36
CA ARG A 254 -1.79 -7.18 -22.46
C ARG A 254 -0.35 -7.32 -22.00
N ASN A 255 -0.11 -7.32 -20.69
CA ASN A 255 1.21 -7.42 -20.12
C ASN A 255 1.60 -8.88 -19.93
N GLU A 256 2.54 -9.34 -20.75
CA GLU A 256 3.01 -10.72 -20.75
C GLU A 256 3.48 -11.19 -19.37
N LYS A 257 4.22 -10.35 -18.62
CA LYS A 257 4.74 -10.70 -17.29
C LYS A 257 3.61 -10.95 -16.28
N LEU A 258 2.59 -10.11 -16.29
CA LEU A 258 1.43 -10.24 -15.37
C LEU A 258 0.57 -11.45 -15.74
N THR A 259 0.39 -11.69 -17.03
CA THR A 259 -0.36 -12.84 -17.54
C THR A 259 0.38 -14.16 -17.25
N LEU A 260 1.69 -14.23 -17.51
CA LEU A 260 2.53 -15.37 -17.14
C LEU A 260 2.48 -15.65 -15.64
N ALA A 261 2.65 -14.62 -14.81
CA ALA A 261 2.58 -14.77 -13.35
C ALA A 261 1.24 -15.37 -12.90
N THR A 262 0.14 -14.95 -13.52
CA THR A 262 -1.20 -15.49 -13.22
C THR A 262 -1.37 -16.94 -13.70
N ILE A 263 -0.87 -17.26 -14.90
CA ILE A 263 -0.96 -18.61 -15.48
C ILE A 263 -0.14 -19.62 -14.67
N PHE A 264 1.06 -19.24 -14.23
CA PHE A 264 1.92 -20.09 -13.43
C PHE A 264 1.41 -20.30 -12.00
N ASP A 265 0.47 -19.48 -11.53
CA ASP A 265 -0.16 -19.69 -10.24
C ASP A 265 -1.17 -20.84 -10.33
N PRO A 266 -0.94 -21.97 -9.63
CA PRO A 266 -1.81 -23.15 -9.72
C PRO A 266 -3.26 -22.88 -9.31
N ARG A 267 -3.50 -21.82 -8.52
CA ARG A 267 -4.84 -21.41 -8.07
C ARG A 267 -5.67 -20.82 -9.20
N PHE A 268 -5.03 -20.13 -10.15
CA PHE A 268 -5.71 -19.35 -11.19
C PHE A 268 -5.60 -20.01 -12.56
N LYS A 269 -4.40 -20.40 -12.98
CA LYS A 269 -4.14 -20.92 -14.34
C LYS A 269 -4.74 -19.98 -15.40
N ASN A 270 -5.58 -20.52 -16.30
CA ASN A 270 -6.27 -19.76 -17.34
C ASN A 270 -7.69 -19.28 -16.94
N LYS A 271 -8.16 -19.52 -15.70
CA LYS A 271 -9.57 -19.32 -15.32
C LYS A 271 -10.04 -17.86 -15.33
N PHE A 272 -9.13 -16.91 -15.13
CA PHE A 272 -9.45 -15.50 -14.91
C PHE A 272 -9.10 -14.59 -16.09
N LEU A 273 -8.55 -15.14 -17.18
CA LEU A 273 -8.19 -14.39 -18.39
C LEU A 273 -9.42 -14.17 -19.27
N SER A 274 -9.58 -12.96 -19.82
CA SER A 274 -10.73 -12.62 -20.69
C SER A 274 -10.70 -13.33 -22.03
N HIS A 275 -9.51 -13.62 -22.55
CA HIS A 275 -9.30 -14.25 -23.84
C HIS A 275 -8.44 -15.52 -23.71
N PRO A 276 -8.98 -16.72 -23.99
CA PRO A 276 -8.24 -17.98 -23.94
C PRO A 276 -7.03 -18.01 -24.88
N SER A 277 -7.07 -17.25 -25.98
CA SER A 277 -5.98 -17.12 -26.95
C SER A 277 -4.70 -16.53 -26.37
N VAL A 278 -4.81 -15.63 -25.38
CA VAL A 278 -3.66 -15.09 -24.65
C VAL A 278 -3.01 -16.19 -23.79
N GLY A 279 -3.83 -17.05 -23.17
CA GLY A 279 -3.33 -18.22 -22.44
C GLY A 279 -2.66 -19.23 -23.35
N ASN A 280 -3.19 -19.48 -24.54
CA ASN A 280 -2.65 -20.45 -25.49
C ASN A 280 -1.30 -20.00 -26.09
N ASN A 281 -1.17 -18.73 -26.50
CA ASN A 281 0.09 -18.17 -27.01
C ASN A 281 1.21 -18.20 -25.96
N VAL A 282 0.84 -18.04 -24.68
CA VAL A 282 1.78 -18.06 -23.56
C VAL A 282 2.14 -19.50 -23.16
N THR A 283 1.19 -20.44 -23.23
CA THR A 283 1.46 -21.87 -22.98
C THR A 283 2.40 -22.45 -24.05
N SER A 284 2.27 -22.02 -25.30
CA SER A 284 3.22 -22.39 -26.36
C SER A 284 4.64 -21.85 -26.16
N LEU A 285 4.80 -20.70 -25.49
CA LEU A 285 6.12 -20.16 -25.13
C LEU A 285 6.79 -20.98 -24.02
N VAL A 286 6.02 -21.54 -23.09
CA VAL A 286 6.52 -22.42 -22.01
C VAL A 286 6.91 -23.80 -22.53
N GLN A 287 6.27 -24.27 -23.61
CA GLN A 287 6.59 -25.57 -24.26
C GLN A 287 7.74 -25.48 -25.27
N ALA A 288 8.24 -24.27 -25.58
CA ALA A 288 9.33 -24.03 -26.54
C ALA A 288 10.74 -24.01 -25.89
N HIS A 289 10.83 -24.31 -24.60
CA HIS A 289 12.08 -24.44 -23.81
C HIS A 289 12.06 -25.74 -23.02
#